data_AF-A0A9W8EKX3-F1
#
_entry.id   AF-A0A9W8EKX3-F1
#
_cell.length_a   1.000
_cell.length_b   1.000
_cell.length_c   1.000
_cell.angle_alpha   90.00
_cell.angle_beta   90.00
_cell.angle_gamma   90.00
#
_symmetry.space_group_name_H-M   'P 1'
#
loop_
_entity.id
_entity.type
_entity.pdbx_description
1 polymer ?
#
loop_
_entity_poly.entity_id
_entity_poly.type
_entity_poly.pdbx_seq_one_letter_code
_entity_poly.pdbx_strand_id
1 'polypeptide(L)'
;MTKQGDATPSEDGESYTVEKIIDHKIEKGKKMYFLKWKGYDSIHNTWEPEEHLECQDLLAQYWRRKKKSPYGAGVNLSSILHNVPARHRIRICNTVDTAVLPEEFTYTDDYVRGNGVPNPSNVVFPCDCLDGQCSTDCDCMNVPYYDENGRLCTDLQLPIYECSHLCDCPESCPNRTVQRGSTIDIDIFRTRDKGWGARTRRFIARGEFVCRYTGELLMSKDAYLRGNGSLTYLFDLDKEVPRTCDPPFTIDAKMFGNVSHFFNHSCGPNMGIWAVYINHRDARLHELAFFALKDIAPGEELTFDYSPNTGESPYHTSCKFTCRCGTPECRGSLF
;
A
#
# COMPACT_ATOMS: atom_id res chain seq x y z
N MET A 1 -67.58 16.34 17.25
CA MET A 1 -68.12 16.19 18.61
C MET A 1 -67.70 14.79 19.05
N THR A 2 -66.88 14.50 20.07
CA THR A 2 -66.38 15.22 21.26
C THR A 2 -65.13 14.45 21.77
N LYS A 3 -64.22 15.13 22.49
CA LYS A 3 -62.97 14.60 23.10
C LYS A 3 -63.23 13.75 24.36
N GLN A 4 -62.29 12.83 24.68
CA GLN A 4 -61.54 12.64 25.96
C GLN A 4 -60.94 11.20 26.00
N GLY A 5 -59.76 10.91 26.56
CA GLY A 5 -58.84 11.69 27.39
C GLY A 5 -57.44 11.04 27.49
N ASP A 6 -56.52 11.80 28.09
CA ASP A 6 -55.10 11.50 28.33
C ASP A 6 -54.84 10.21 29.13
N ALA A 7 -53.78 9.50 28.73
CA ALA A 7 -52.92 8.75 29.62
C ALA A 7 -51.47 8.99 29.18
N THR A 8 -50.71 9.70 30.01
CA THR A 8 -49.27 9.93 29.91
C THR A 8 -48.50 8.60 29.87
N PRO A 9 -47.42 8.47 29.07
CA PRO A 9 -46.46 7.39 29.26
C PRO A 9 -45.65 7.65 30.54
N SER A 10 -45.52 6.63 31.38
CA SER A 10 -44.64 6.59 32.53
C SER A 10 -43.17 6.65 32.09
N GLU A 11 -42.47 7.73 32.46
CA GLU A 11 -41.00 7.79 32.45
C GLU A 11 -40.47 7.06 33.69
N ASP A 12 -40.40 5.73 33.62
CA ASP A 12 -39.56 4.97 34.55
C ASP A 12 -38.11 5.11 34.07
N GLY A 13 -37.33 5.90 34.81
CA GLY A 13 -35.91 6.10 34.59
C GLY A 13 -35.09 4.85 34.91
N GLU A 14 -35.15 3.84 34.04
CA GLU A 14 -34.34 2.64 34.16
C GLU A 14 -32.86 2.98 33.90
N SER A 15 -32.07 3.04 34.97
CA SER A 15 -30.62 3.23 34.89
C SER A 15 -29.92 1.89 34.60
N TYR A 16 -29.23 1.79 33.48
CA TYR A 16 -28.46 0.61 33.10
C TYR A 16 -26.97 0.78 33.45
N THR A 17 -26.32 -0.28 33.93
CA THR A 17 -24.88 -0.23 34.27
C THR A 17 -24.01 -0.58 33.06
N VAL A 18 -23.08 0.31 32.73
CA VAL A 18 -22.06 0.06 31.70
C VAL A 18 -21.02 -0.94 32.22
N GLU A 19 -20.83 -2.04 31.50
CA GLU A 19 -19.76 -3.02 31.77
C GLU A 19 -18.44 -2.59 31.12
N LYS A 20 -18.51 -2.16 29.85
CA LYS A 20 -17.34 -1.80 29.05
C LYS A 20 -17.72 -0.85 27.93
N ILE A 21 -16.85 0.13 27.68
CA ILE A 21 -16.92 0.96 26.47
C ILE A 21 -16.17 0.23 25.36
N ILE A 22 -16.89 -0.07 24.29
CA ILE A 22 -16.39 -0.84 23.14
C ILE A 22 -15.79 0.12 22.11
N ASP A 23 -16.52 1.17 21.74
CA ASP A 23 -16.08 2.14 20.74
C ASP A 23 -16.64 3.55 20.96
N HIS A 24 -16.19 4.54 20.18
CA HIS A 24 -16.73 5.90 20.15
C HIS A 24 -16.80 6.46 18.72
N LYS A 25 -17.77 7.36 18.48
CA LYS A 25 -17.89 8.13 17.23
C LYS A 25 -18.33 9.56 17.53
N ILE A 26 -18.19 10.44 16.54
CA ILE A 26 -18.70 11.82 16.62
C ILE A 26 -19.79 11.97 15.56
N GLU A 27 -21.03 12.23 15.98
CA GLU A 27 -22.17 12.49 15.10
C GLU A 27 -22.71 13.90 15.35
N LYS A 28 -22.72 14.73 14.30
CA LYS A 28 -23.18 16.13 14.37
C LYS A 28 -22.53 16.93 15.51
N GLY A 29 -21.25 16.69 15.78
CA GLY A 29 -20.48 17.35 16.84
C GLY A 29 -20.69 16.78 18.25
N LYS A 30 -21.57 15.78 18.42
CA LYS A 30 -21.78 15.08 19.69
C LYS A 30 -21.00 13.77 19.73
N LYS A 31 -20.38 13.47 20.86
CA LYS A 31 -19.70 12.18 21.08
C LYS A 31 -20.70 11.11 21.48
N MET A 32 -20.63 9.98 20.79
CA MET A 32 -21.41 8.78 21.05
C MET A 32 -20.46 7.63 21.40
N TYR A 33 -20.85 6.74 22.29
CA TYR A 33 -20.09 5.56 22.69
C TYR A 33 -20.90 4.28 22.51
N PHE A 34 -20.25 3.24 22.00
CA PHE A 34 -20.85 1.91 21.87
C PHE A 34 -20.56 1.12 23.14
N LEU A 35 -21.61 0.71 23.85
CA LEU A 35 -21.51 0.18 25.20
C LEU A 35 -21.85 -1.30 25.26
N LYS A 36 -21.09 -2.04 26.07
CA LYS A 36 -21.50 -3.35 26.58
C LYS A 36 -22.20 -3.15 27.91
N TRP A 37 -23.46 -3.56 28.00
CA TRP A 37 -24.27 -3.47 29.21
C TRP A 37 -24.02 -4.66 30.14
N LYS A 38 -23.92 -4.39 31.44
CA LYS A 38 -23.64 -5.41 32.45
C LYS A 38 -24.83 -6.35 32.62
N GLY A 39 -24.60 -7.65 32.45
CA GLY A 39 -25.64 -8.67 32.60
C GLY A 39 -26.47 -8.94 31.32
N TYR A 40 -26.17 -8.23 30.22
CA TYR A 40 -26.83 -8.43 28.92
C TYR A 40 -25.85 -9.04 27.91
N ASP A 41 -26.37 -9.74 26.91
CA ASP A 41 -25.53 -10.21 25.79
C ASP A 41 -25.08 -9.04 24.90
N SER A 42 -23.97 -9.22 24.19
CA SER A 42 -23.43 -8.29 23.21
C SER A 42 -24.42 -7.85 22.11
N ILE A 43 -25.45 -8.64 21.81
CA ILE A 43 -26.51 -8.25 20.87
C ILE A 43 -27.31 -7.01 21.34
N HIS A 44 -27.30 -6.73 22.64
CA HIS A 44 -27.98 -5.57 23.24
C HIS A 44 -27.10 -4.33 23.34
N ASN A 45 -25.88 -4.37 22.80
CA ASN A 45 -25.00 -3.20 22.82
C ASN A 45 -25.62 -2.05 22.00
N THR A 46 -25.59 -0.84 22.56
CA THR A 46 -26.18 0.35 21.95
C THR A 46 -25.19 1.51 21.89
N TRP A 47 -25.50 2.48 21.03
CA TRP A 47 -24.77 3.74 20.93
C TRP A 47 -25.45 4.79 21.81
N GLU A 48 -24.74 5.28 22.82
CA GLU A 48 -25.25 6.28 23.75
C GLU A 48 -24.43 7.58 23.68
N PRO A 49 -25.06 8.75 23.80
CA PRO A 49 -24.33 10.02 23.86
C PRO A 49 -23.53 10.13 25.15
N GLU A 50 -22.38 10.83 25.11
CA GLU A 50 -21.53 11.07 26.30
C GLU A 50 -22.32 11.69 27.46
N GLU A 51 -23.28 12.55 27.12
CA GLU A 51 -24.16 13.27 28.05
C GLU A 51 -25.01 12.31 28.91
N HIS A 52 -25.24 11.06 28.47
CA HIS A 52 -26.02 10.05 29.21
C HIS A 52 -25.14 9.05 29.99
N LEU A 53 -23.82 9.22 30.01
CA LEU A 53 -22.90 8.26 30.63
C LEU A 53 -22.42 8.70 32.01
N GLU A 54 -22.86 7.98 33.03
CA GLU A 54 -22.40 8.15 34.41
C GLU A 54 -21.22 7.22 34.75
N CYS A 55 -20.29 6.98 33.81
CA CYS A 55 -19.18 6.03 33.96
C CYS A 55 -17.80 6.65 33.71
N GLN A 56 -17.48 7.75 34.41
CA GLN A 56 -16.24 8.52 34.22
C GLN A 56 -14.96 7.67 34.32
N ASP A 57 -14.91 6.67 35.19
CA ASP A 57 -13.76 5.76 35.31
C ASP A 57 -13.58 4.87 34.08
N LEU A 58 -14.68 4.34 33.51
CA LEU A 58 -14.64 3.55 32.28
C LEU A 58 -14.27 4.42 31.08
N LEU A 59 -14.76 5.66 31.02
CA LEU A 59 -14.35 6.65 30.03
C LEU A 59 -12.84 6.95 30.16
N ALA A 60 -12.36 7.25 31.37
CA ALA A 60 -10.95 7.52 31.61
C ALA A 60 -10.07 6.31 31.25
N GLN A 61 -10.48 5.09 31.57
CA GLN A 61 -9.78 3.86 31.19
C GLN A 61 -9.79 3.61 29.69
N TYR A 62 -10.95 3.80 29.03
CA TYR A 62 -11.10 3.71 27.57
C TYR A 62 -10.15 4.69 26.88
N TRP A 63 -10.15 5.95 27.31
CA TRP A 63 -9.26 6.98 26.77
C TRP A 63 -7.79 6.77 27.15
N ARG A 64 -7.47 6.18 28.32
CA ARG A 64 -6.09 5.78 28.69
C ARG A 64 -5.57 4.64 27.80
N ARG A 65 -6.40 3.63 27.51
CA ARG A 65 -6.07 2.55 26.56
C ARG A 65 -5.91 3.09 25.15
N LYS A 66 -6.77 4.04 24.74
CA LYS A 66 -6.64 4.74 23.46
C LYS A 66 -5.42 5.66 23.36
N LYS A 67 -4.81 6.06 24.48
CA LYS A 67 -3.63 6.97 24.52
C LYS A 67 -2.29 6.31 24.23
N LYS A 68 -2.19 4.99 24.06
CA LYS A 68 -0.94 4.34 23.63
C LYS A 68 -1.21 3.39 22.47
N SER A 69 -0.94 3.86 21.26
CA SER A 69 -0.70 2.95 20.14
C SER A 69 0.41 1.97 20.54
N PRO A 70 0.30 0.67 20.22
CA PRO A 70 1.37 -0.30 20.50
C PRO A 70 2.69 0.07 19.81
N TYR A 71 2.63 0.90 18.77
CA TYR A 71 3.81 1.32 18.02
C TYR A 71 4.45 2.61 18.53
N GLY A 72 3.67 3.48 19.18
CA GLY A 72 4.14 4.79 19.65
C GLY A 72 4.95 5.54 18.59
N ALA A 73 6.16 5.98 18.97
CA ALA A 73 7.08 6.69 18.08
C ALA A 73 7.94 5.78 17.19
N GLY A 74 7.78 4.45 17.27
CA GLY A 74 8.52 3.50 16.44
C GLY A 74 8.73 2.14 17.10
N VAL A 75 8.28 1.07 16.44
CA VAL A 75 8.63 -0.33 16.72
C VAL A 75 9.23 -0.95 15.47
N ASN A 76 10.21 -1.85 15.57
CA ASN A 76 10.78 -2.49 14.38
C ASN A 76 9.76 -3.44 13.73
N LEU A 77 9.60 -3.38 12.42
CA LEU A 77 8.70 -4.28 11.68
C LEU A 77 9.12 -5.75 11.85
N SER A 78 10.42 -6.03 11.90
CA SER A 78 10.93 -7.41 12.03
C SER A 78 10.62 -8.06 13.38
N SER A 79 10.18 -7.28 14.38
CA SER A 79 9.67 -7.85 15.64
C SER A 79 8.18 -8.18 15.60
N ILE A 80 7.50 -7.84 14.50
CA ILE A 80 6.05 -8.01 14.33
C ILE A 80 5.76 -8.99 13.19
N LEU A 81 6.47 -8.86 12.06
CA LEU A 81 6.33 -9.74 10.91
C LEU A 81 7.55 -10.62 10.74
N HIS A 82 7.30 -11.88 10.41
CA HIS A 82 8.32 -12.80 9.94
C HIS A 82 8.74 -12.44 8.49
N ASN A 83 9.91 -12.94 8.06
CA ASN A 83 10.45 -12.82 6.69
C ASN A 83 10.88 -11.42 6.23
N VAL A 84 10.92 -10.40 7.10
CA VAL A 84 11.55 -9.11 6.77
C VAL A 84 13.06 -9.31 6.62
N PRO A 85 13.67 -9.08 5.44
CA PRO A 85 15.10 -9.32 5.28
C PRO A 85 15.94 -8.40 6.17
N ALA A 86 16.99 -8.94 6.81
CA ALA A 86 17.79 -8.22 7.82
C ALA A 86 18.47 -6.93 7.32
N ARG A 87 18.66 -6.80 6.00
CA ARG A 87 19.16 -5.56 5.38
C ARG A 87 18.19 -4.39 5.53
N HIS A 88 16.87 -4.65 5.61
CA HIS A 88 15.86 -3.60 5.70
C HIS A 88 15.71 -3.11 7.13
N ARG A 89 15.61 -1.78 7.26
CA ARG A 89 15.39 -1.09 8.53
C ARG A 89 14.02 -0.44 8.42
N ILE A 90 12.98 -1.19 8.76
CA ILE A 90 11.59 -0.70 8.68
C ILE A 90 11.06 -0.54 10.11
N ARG A 91 10.52 0.64 10.42
CA ARG A 91 9.82 0.88 11.68
C ARG A 91 8.34 1.13 11.42
N ILE A 92 7.50 0.78 12.37
CA ILE A 92 6.09 1.15 12.39
C ILE A 92 5.91 2.23 13.43
N CYS A 93 5.30 3.34 13.02
CA CYS A 93 5.07 4.51 13.85
C CYS A 93 3.57 4.82 13.84
N ASN A 94 2.93 4.88 15.00
CA ASN A 94 1.56 5.35 15.07
C ASN A 94 1.37 6.22 16.32
N THR A 95 1.25 7.52 16.07
CA THR A 95 0.96 8.53 17.08
C THR A 95 -0.38 9.20 16.84
N VAL A 96 -1.21 8.66 15.93
CA VAL A 96 -2.46 9.26 15.47
C VAL A 96 -3.66 8.59 16.11
N ASP A 97 -3.69 7.26 16.11
CA ASP A 97 -4.81 6.48 16.61
C ASP A 97 -4.35 5.14 17.21
N THR A 98 -5.29 4.22 17.45
CA THR A 98 -5.01 2.87 17.96
C THR A 98 -4.93 1.80 16.89
N ALA A 99 -4.89 2.17 15.61
CA ALA A 99 -4.82 1.19 14.54
C ALA A 99 -3.52 0.38 14.61
N VAL A 100 -3.64 -0.91 14.36
CA VAL A 100 -2.53 -1.84 14.19
C VAL A 100 -2.36 -2.22 12.72
N LEU A 101 -1.20 -2.75 12.34
CA LEU A 101 -1.05 -3.39 11.04
C LEU A 101 -1.94 -4.64 10.97
N PRO A 102 -2.38 -5.05 9.76
CA PRO A 102 -3.13 -6.28 9.58
C PRO A 102 -2.37 -7.49 10.15
N GLU A 103 -3.06 -8.34 10.91
CA GLU A 103 -2.46 -9.53 11.54
C GLU A 103 -2.04 -10.59 10.50
N GLU A 104 -2.70 -10.60 9.35
CA GLU A 104 -2.54 -11.61 8.29
C GLU A 104 -1.76 -11.07 7.08
N PHE A 105 -0.62 -10.41 7.30
CA PHE A 105 0.25 -9.93 6.22
C PHE A 105 1.62 -10.60 6.27
N THR A 106 2.06 -11.19 5.16
CA THR A 106 3.38 -11.82 5.01
C THR A 106 4.30 -10.93 4.20
N TYR A 107 5.41 -10.51 4.81
CA TYR A 107 6.42 -9.70 4.12
C TYR A 107 7.19 -10.55 3.10
N THR A 108 7.30 -10.05 1.86
CA THR A 108 8.10 -10.67 0.79
C THR A 108 8.55 -9.63 -0.24
N ASP A 109 9.84 -9.63 -0.59
CA ASP A 109 10.38 -8.86 -1.72
C ASP A 109 10.26 -9.61 -3.06
N ASP A 110 9.78 -10.85 -3.04
CA ASP A 110 9.55 -11.71 -4.19
C ASP A 110 8.05 -11.94 -4.43
N TYR A 111 7.71 -12.35 -5.66
CA TYR A 111 6.34 -12.71 -6.00
C TYR A 111 5.98 -14.10 -5.45
N VAL A 112 4.80 -14.18 -4.82
CA VAL A 112 4.17 -15.47 -4.52
C VAL A 112 3.32 -15.84 -5.73
N ARG A 113 3.67 -16.91 -6.46
CA ARG A 113 2.88 -17.31 -7.63
C ARG A 113 1.60 -18.01 -7.18
N GLY A 114 0.46 -17.46 -7.57
CA GLY A 114 -0.84 -18.08 -7.38
C GLY A 114 -1.12 -19.19 -8.39
N ASN A 115 -2.23 -19.90 -8.16
CA ASN A 115 -2.62 -21.02 -8.99
C ASN A 115 -2.87 -20.60 -10.45
N GLY A 116 -2.42 -21.42 -11.40
CA GLY A 116 -2.63 -21.20 -12.84
C GLY A 116 -1.69 -20.19 -13.49
N VAL A 117 -0.87 -19.46 -12.72
CA VAL A 117 0.16 -18.58 -13.28
C VAL A 117 1.32 -19.43 -13.82
N PRO A 118 1.65 -19.35 -15.13
CA PRO A 118 2.72 -20.14 -15.70
C PRO A 118 4.08 -19.66 -15.20
N ASN A 119 5.06 -20.56 -15.20
CA ASN A 119 6.44 -20.14 -15.15
C ASN A 119 6.77 -19.34 -16.42
N PRO A 120 7.51 -18.24 -16.31
CA PRO A 120 7.93 -17.49 -17.49
C PRO A 120 8.77 -18.37 -18.41
N SER A 121 8.74 -18.08 -19.71
CA SER A 121 9.63 -18.76 -20.64
C SER A 121 11.09 -18.42 -20.32
N ASN A 122 11.97 -19.42 -20.38
CA ASN A 122 13.41 -19.22 -20.18
C ASN A 122 14.10 -18.59 -21.41
N VAL A 123 13.35 -17.94 -22.30
CA VAL A 123 13.92 -17.31 -23.48
C VAL A 123 14.41 -15.93 -23.08
N VAL A 124 15.71 -15.85 -22.82
CA VAL A 124 16.46 -14.60 -22.70
C VAL A 124 17.58 -14.66 -23.72
N PHE A 125 17.83 -13.55 -24.39
CA PHE A 125 19.01 -13.36 -25.23
C PHE A 125 20.10 -12.71 -24.36
N PRO A 126 21.08 -13.49 -23.88
CA PRO A 126 22.16 -12.94 -23.06
C PRO A 126 23.09 -12.07 -23.89
N CYS A 127 23.70 -11.05 -23.28
CA CYS A 127 24.80 -10.35 -23.89
C CYS A 127 26.13 -11.09 -23.67
N ASP A 128 27.08 -10.88 -24.57
CA ASP A 128 28.46 -11.35 -24.52
C ASP A 128 29.44 -10.26 -24.03
N CYS A 129 28.92 -9.16 -23.48
CA CYS A 129 29.74 -8.04 -23.00
C CYS A 129 30.67 -8.46 -21.85
N LEU A 130 31.97 -8.30 -22.05
CA LEU A 130 33.00 -8.56 -21.04
C LEU A 130 33.20 -7.35 -20.11
N ASP A 131 33.65 -7.61 -18.88
CA ASP A 131 34.05 -6.62 -17.87
C ASP A 131 32.99 -5.56 -17.48
N GLY A 132 31.70 -5.85 -17.69
CA GLY A 132 30.61 -4.98 -17.25
C GLY A 132 30.47 -3.70 -18.06
N GLN A 133 31.00 -3.67 -19.29
CA GLN A 133 30.91 -2.55 -20.23
C GLN A 133 29.55 -2.43 -20.92
N CYS A 134 28.49 -3.00 -20.32
CA CYS A 134 27.13 -2.90 -20.86
C CYS A 134 26.70 -1.43 -20.92
N SER A 135 26.76 -0.88 -22.12
CA SER A 135 26.47 0.52 -22.46
C SER A 135 25.61 0.55 -23.72
N THR A 136 25.84 1.49 -24.65
CA THR A 136 25.01 1.64 -25.86
C THR A 136 24.99 0.42 -26.77
N ASP A 137 26.05 -0.39 -26.75
CA ASP A 137 26.22 -1.52 -27.68
C ASP A 137 25.82 -2.88 -27.08
N CYS A 138 25.16 -2.89 -25.91
CA CYS A 138 24.78 -4.12 -25.24
C CYS A 138 23.41 -4.63 -25.72
N ASP A 139 23.36 -5.88 -26.20
CA ASP A 139 22.14 -6.54 -26.69
C ASP A 139 20.99 -6.62 -25.68
N CYS A 140 21.28 -6.46 -24.39
CA CYS A 140 20.24 -6.47 -23.35
C CYS A 140 19.45 -5.16 -23.29
N MET A 141 19.96 -4.05 -23.84
CA MET A 141 19.43 -2.71 -23.62
C MET A 141 19.33 -1.92 -24.92
N ASN A 142 18.23 -1.19 -25.09
CA ASN A 142 18.05 -0.33 -26.26
C ASN A 142 18.69 1.05 -26.06
N VAL A 143 18.84 1.46 -24.80
CA VAL A 143 19.47 2.70 -24.35
C VAL A 143 20.10 2.48 -22.97
N PRO A 144 21.09 3.29 -22.57
CA PRO A 144 21.51 3.42 -21.17
C PRO A 144 20.34 3.81 -20.26
N TYR A 145 19.87 2.86 -19.45
CA TYR A 145 18.79 3.09 -18.48
C TYR A 145 19.30 3.77 -17.20
N TYR A 146 20.52 3.43 -16.76
CA TYR A 146 21.09 3.84 -15.48
C TYR A 146 22.37 4.65 -15.64
N ASP A 147 22.57 5.60 -14.73
CA ASP A 147 23.84 6.31 -14.57
C ASP A 147 24.89 5.47 -13.80
N GLU A 148 26.08 6.04 -13.62
CA GLU A 148 27.19 5.42 -12.87
C GLU A 148 26.86 5.08 -11.40
N ASN A 149 25.83 5.72 -10.83
CA ASN A 149 25.35 5.49 -9.47
C ASN A 149 24.17 4.51 -9.43
N GLY A 150 23.80 3.91 -10.56
CA GLY A 150 22.64 3.01 -10.67
C GLY A 150 21.30 3.73 -10.61
N ARG A 151 21.25 5.04 -10.91
CA ARG A 151 20.01 5.82 -10.93
C ARG A 151 19.44 5.85 -12.34
N LEU A 152 18.13 5.70 -12.46
CA LEU A 152 17.40 5.83 -13.71
C LEU A 152 17.65 7.22 -14.31
N CYS A 153 18.25 7.26 -15.49
CA CYS A 153 18.67 8.49 -16.18
C CYS A 153 17.92 8.74 -17.50
N THR A 154 16.93 7.90 -17.83
CA THR A 154 16.07 8.09 -19.01
C THR A 154 14.75 8.74 -18.61
N ASP A 155 14.36 9.79 -19.35
CA ASP A 155 13.05 10.45 -19.18
C ASP A 155 11.93 9.71 -19.92
N LEU A 156 12.27 8.67 -20.71
CA LEU A 156 11.28 7.86 -21.40
C LEU A 156 10.72 6.79 -20.45
N GLN A 157 9.39 6.69 -20.33
CA GLN A 157 8.71 5.57 -19.66
C GLN A 157 8.76 4.29 -20.52
N LEU A 158 9.94 3.93 -20.99
CA LEU A 158 10.18 2.69 -21.71
C LEU A 158 10.35 1.54 -20.73
N PRO A 159 9.98 0.32 -21.14
CA PRO A 159 10.35 -0.89 -20.39
C PRO A 159 11.86 -1.03 -20.24
N ILE A 160 12.29 -1.50 -19.06
CA ILE A 160 13.69 -1.68 -18.72
C ILE A 160 14.05 -3.15 -18.88
N TYR A 161 15.10 -3.44 -19.65
CA TYR A 161 15.61 -4.78 -19.86
C TYR A 161 17.00 -4.89 -19.22
N GLU A 162 17.06 -5.50 -18.03
CA GLU A 162 18.33 -5.73 -17.32
C GLU A 162 19.06 -6.95 -17.87
N CYS A 163 20.39 -6.95 -17.70
CA CYS A 163 21.20 -8.14 -17.92
C CYS A 163 20.75 -9.26 -16.97
N SER A 164 20.66 -10.49 -17.48
CA SER A 164 20.19 -11.65 -16.73
C SER A 164 21.34 -12.48 -16.16
N HIS A 165 21.02 -13.49 -15.36
CA HIS A 165 21.99 -14.50 -14.91
C HIS A 165 22.63 -15.32 -16.06
N LEU A 166 22.10 -15.25 -17.29
CA LEU A 166 22.67 -15.92 -18.46
C LEU A 166 23.68 -15.05 -19.23
N CYS A 167 23.81 -13.77 -18.88
CA CYS A 167 24.75 -12.85 -19.54
C CYS A 167 26.18 -13.08 -19.04
N ASP A 168 27.15 -12.89 -19.93
CA ASP A 168 28.59 -13.02 -19.59
C ASP A 168 29.11 -11.84 -18.75
N CYS A 169 28.36 -10.74 -18.68
CA CYS A 169 28.73 -9.57 -17.90
C CYS A 169 28.60 -9.84 -16.38
N PRO A 170 29.52 -9.28 -15.56
CA PRO A 170 29.59 -9.54 -14.13
C PRO A 170 28.38 -8.99 -13.36
N GLU A 171 28.23 -9.41 -12.09
CA GLU A 171 27.22 -8.89 -11.14
C GLU A 171 27.35 -7.37 -10.90
N SER A 172 28.56 -6.82 -11.07
CA SER A 172 28.82 -5.38 -11.00
C SER A 172 28.37 -4.61 -12.24
N CYS A 173 27.82 -5.28 -13.26
CA CYS A 173 27.30 -4.65 -14.47
C CYS A 173 26.32 -3.51 -14.12
N PRO A 174 26.45 -2.31 -14.73
CA PRO A 174 25.57 -1.19 -14.44
C PRO A 174 24.11 -1.51 -14.79
N ASN A 175 23.86 -2.38 -15.79
CA ASN A 175 22.53 -2.84 -16.19
C ASN A 175 21.96 -3.99 -15.31
N ARG A 176 22.19 -3.92 -13.99
CA ARG A 176 21.70 -4.88 -12.99
C ARG A 176 21.20 -4.20 -11.71
N THR A 177 20.55 -3.04 -11.81
CA THR A 177 20.18 -2.19 -10.66
C THR A 177 19.03 -2.78 -9.84
N VAL A 178 17.91 -3.15 -10.47
CA VAL A 178 16.70 -3.63 -9.79
C VAL A 178 16.95 -5.01 -9.19
N GLN A 179 17.62 -5.90 -9.93
CA GLN A 179 17.92 -7.25 -9.45
C GLN A 179 18.88 -7.30 -8.26
N ARG A 180 19.74 -6.28 -8.10
CA ARG A 180 20.58 -6.13 -6.90
C ARG A 180 19.78 -5.86 -5.63
N GLY A 181 18.52 -5.44 -5.77
CA GLY A 181 17.68 -5.03 -4.66
C GLY A 181 18.13 -3.71 -4.03
N SER A 182 17.39 -3.27 -3.02
CA SER A 182 17.67 -2.04 -2.29
C SER A 182 17.74 -2.30 -0.78
N THR A 183 18.43 -1.41 -0.07
CA THR A 183 18.27 -1.29 1.38
C THR A 183 17.25 -0.20 1.68
N ILE A 184 16.20 -0.59 2.39
CA ILE A 184 15.08 0.30 2.70
C ILE A 184 15.23 0.78 4.14
N ASP A 185 15.26 2.10 4.32
CA ASP A 185 15.28 2.78 5.61
C ASP A 185 14.01 3.64 5.72
N ILE A 186 12.89 3.02 6.08
CA ILE A 186 11.55 3.61 6.01
C ILE A 186 10.84 3.54 7.37
N ASP A 187 9.96 4.49 7.63
CA ASP A 187 8.88 4.37 8.61
C ASP A 187 7.56 4.07 7.87
N ILE A 188 6.92 2.94 8.18
CA ILE A 188 5.49 2.77 7.97
C ILE A 188 4.79 3.58 9.05
N PHE A 189 4.01 4.60 8.68
CA PHE A 189 3.43 5.51 9.64
C PHE A 189 1.93 5.66 9.46
N ARG A 190 1.22 5.90 10.56
CA ARG A 190 -0.20 6.22 10.51
C ARG A 190 -0.38 7.67 10.06
N THR A 191 -1.03 7.85 8.91
CA THR A 191 -1.44 9.17 8.43
C THR A 191 -2.70 9.65 9.17
N ARG A 192 -3.09 10.91 8.99
CA ARG A 192 -4.30 11.46 9.61
C ARG A 192 -5.58 10.95 8.96
N ASP A 193 -5.57 10.72 7.65
CA ASP A 193 -6.78 10.60 6.84
C ASP A 193 -6.67 9.68 5.62
N LYS A 194 -5.50 9.08 5.36
CA LYS A 194 -5.23 8.11 4.27
C LYS A 194 -4.93 6.70 4.78
N GLY A 195 -5.05 6.47 6.08
CA GLY A 195 -4.69 5.18 6.69
C GLY A 195 -3.19 5.05 6.95
N TRP A 196 -2.61 3.90 6.64
CA TRP A 196 -1.16 3.69 6.74
C TRP A 196 -0.45 4.28 5.52
N GLY A 197 0.75 4.82 5.72
CA GLY A 197 1.62 5.34 4.68
C GLY A 197 3.06 4.91 4.91
N ALA A 198 3.94 5.16 3.94
CA ALA A 198 5.37 4.98 4.10
C ALA A 198 6.10 6.30 3.91
N ARG A 199 7.13 6.55 4.71
CA ARG A 199 8.03 7.70 4.53
C ARG A 199 9.48 7.28 4.66
N THR A 200 10.36 7.89 3.89
CA THR A 200 11.79 7.61 3.97
C THR A 200 12.41 8.20 5.23
N ARG A 201 13.45 7.55 5.79
CA ARG A 201 14.28 8.09 6.88
C ARG A 201 15.61 8.65 6.41
N ARG A 202 15.94 8.42 5.14
CA ARG A 202 17.12 8.96 4.48
C ARG A 202 16.73 9.76 3.25
N PHE A 203 17.69 10.52 2.75
CA PHE A 203 17.56 11.13 1.44
C PHE A 203 17.52 10.04 0.36
N ILE A 204 16.64 10.20 -0.64
CA ILE A 204 16.57 9.38 -1.85
C ILE A 204 16.76 10.32 -3.03
N ALA A 205 17.79 10.08 -3.84
CA ALA A 205 18.08 10.93 -4.99
C ALA A 205 17.09 10.66 -6.14
N ARG A 206 16.87 11.66 -7.00
CA ARG A 206 16.15 11.47 -8.27
C ARG A 206 16.75 10.30 -9.05
N GLY A 207 15.87 9.46 -9.60
CA GLY A 207 16.23 8.27 -10.36
C GLY A 207 16.65 7.06 -9.50
N GLU A 208 16.77 7.20 -8.18
CA GLU A 208 17.18 6.09 -7.33
C GLU A 208 16.08 5.02 -7.25
N PHE A 209 16.48 3.75 -7.37
CA PHE A 209 15.60 2.60 -7.18
C PHE A 209 15.18 2.47 -5.71
N VAL A 210 13.86 2.40 -5.47
CA VAL A 210 13.29 2.34 -4.12
C VAL A 210 12.98 0.90 -3.73
N CYS A 211 12.05 0.25 -4.42
CA CYS A 211 11.72 -1.17 -4.25
C CYS A 211 10.86 -1.65 -5.42
N ARG A 212 10.67 -2.96 -5.52
CA ARG A 212 9.64 -3.55 -6.39
C ARG A 212 8.25 -3.45 -5.74
N TYR A 213 7.19 -3.44 -6.56
CA TYR A 213 5.84 -3.76 -6.10
C TYR A 213 5.67 -5.28 -6.08
N THR A 214 5.48 -5.86 -4.90
CA THR A 214 5.46 -7.32 -4.69
C THR A 214 4.17 -7.76 -4.03
N GLY A 215 3.79 -9.02 -4.27
CA GLY A 215 2.61 -9.64 -3.70
C GLY A 215 2.32 -11.00 -4.33
N GLU A 216 1.07 -11.44 -4.22
CA GLU A 216 0.61 -12.67 -4.89
C GLU A 216 0.31 -12.37 -6.36
N LEU A 217 1.03 -13.01 -7.26
CA LEU A 217 0.79 -12.91 -8.69
C LEU A 217 -0.34 -13.87 -9.07
N LEU A 218 -1.43 -13.32 -9.60
CA LEU A 218 -2.66 -14.03 -9.93
C LEU A 218 -3.00 -13.88 -11.41
N MET A 219 -3.80 -14.82 -11.93
CA MET A 219 -4.57 -14.55 -13.15
C MET A 219 -5.54 -13.39 -12.86
N SER A 220 -5.66 -12.40 -13.74
CA SER A 220 -6.46 -11.20 -13.46
C SER A 220 -7.91 -11.53 -13.12
N LYS A 221 -8.53 -12.50 -13.83
CA LYS A 221 -9.86 -13.01 -13.51
C LYS A 221 -10.02 -13.46 -12.04
N ASP A 222 -8.99 -14.10 -11.47
CA ASP A 222 -9.04 -14.65 -10.12
C ASP A 222 -8.83 -13.54 -9.10
N ALA A 223 -7.99 -12.55 -9.40
CA ALA A 223 -7.82 -11.35 -8.58
C ALA A 223 -9.13 -10.56 -8.46
N TYR A 224 -9.84 -10.36 -9.57
CA TYR A 224 -11.12 -9.65 -9.59
C TYR A 224 -12.23 -10.39 -8.82
N LEU A 225 -12.26 -11.73 -8.87
CA LEU A 225 -13.18 -12.53 -8.07
C LEU A 225 -12.88 -12.44 -6.56
N ARG A 226 -11.59 -12.40 -6.17
CA ARG A 226 -11.17 -12.25 -4.77
C ARG A 226 -11.43 -10.86 -4.21
N GLY A 227 -11.37 -9.82 -5.05
CA GLY A 227 -11.49 -8.43 -4.63
C GLY A 227 -12.81 -8.10 -3.93
N ASN A 228 -13.91 -8.79 -4.25
CA ASN A 228 -15.26 -8.61 -3.66
C ASN A 228 -15.65 -7.13 -3.41
N GLY A 229 -15.24 -6.23 -4.31
CA GLY A 229 -15.48 -4.77 -4.23
C GLY A 229 -14.37 -3.91 -3.61
N SER A 230 -13.31 -4.48 -3.01
CA SER A 230 -12.14 -3.76 -2.48
C SER A 230 -10.91 -4.01 -3.36
N LEU A 231 -10.70 -3.16 -4.36
CA LEU A 231 -9.58 -3.25 -5.33
C LEU A 231 -8.30 -2.54 -4.87
N THR A 232 -8.17 -2.21 -3.58
CA THR A 232 -7.17 -1.25 -3.08
C THR A 232 -5.71 -1.66 -3.20
N TYR A 233 -5.42 -2.95 -3.42
CA TYR A 233 -4.05 -3.50 -3.47
C TYR A 233 -3.75 -4.30 -4.74
N LEU A 234 -4.63 -4.19 -5.75
CA LEU A 234 -4.45 -4.84 -7.03
C LEU A 234 -3.64 -3.94 -7.97
N PHE A 235 -2.64 -4.53 -8.62
CA PHE A 235 -1.86 -3.86 -9.66
C PHE A 235 -1.82 -4.75 -10.91
N ASP A 236 -2.46 -4.29 -11.98
CA ASP A 236 -2.48 -5.01 -13.25
C ASP A 236 -1.15 -4.89 -13.99
N LEU A 237 -0.69 -6.00 -14.57
CA LEU A 237 0.52 -6.03 -15.40
C LEU A 237 0.18 -5.55 -16.82
N ASP A 238 -0.15 -4.27 -16.95
CA ASP A 238 -0.69 -3.65 -18.17
C ASP A 238 0.34 -2.84 -18.98
N LYS A 239 1.54 -2.60 -18.44
CA LYS A 239 2.53 -1.65 -19.02
C LYS A 239 2.95 -1.96 -20.45
N GLU A 240 3.01 -3.23 -20.81
CA GLU A 240 3.32 -3.71 -22.16
C GLU A 240 2.14 -4.41 -22.84
N VAL A 241 0.97 -4.46 -22.20
CA VAL A 241 -0.22 -5.04 -22.80
C VAL A 241 -0.89 -3.98 -23.67
N PRO A 242 -1.18 -4.25 -24.95
CA PRO A 242 -1.94 -3.33 -25.77
C PRO A 242 -3.25 -2.94 -25.08
N ARG A 243 -3.61 -1.65 -25.09
CA ARG A 243 -4.83 -1.14 -24.43
C ARG A 243 -6.14 -1.81 -24.89
N THR A 244 -6.10 -2.52 -26.01
CA THR A 244 -7.21 -3.30 -26.57
C THR A 244 -7.37 -4.69 -25.94
N CYS A 245 -6.46 -5.09 -25.06
CA CYS A 245 -6.42 -6.41 -24.45
C CYS A 245 -6.42 -6.28 -22.93
N ASP A 246 -7.16 -7.15 -22.26
CA ASP A 246 -7.09 -7.24 -20.81
C ASP A 246 -5.74 -7.83 -20.40
N PRO A 247 -5.07 -7.25 -19.39
CA PRO A 247 -3.86 -7.84 -18.84
C PRO A 247 -4.20 -9.23 -18.28
N PRO A 248 -3.36 -10.25 -18.55
CA PRO A 248 -3.64 -11.61 -18.11
C PRO A 248 -3.32 -11.85 -16.63
N PHE A 249 -2.48 -11.01 -16.04
CA PHE A 249 -2.00 -11.15 -14.67
C PHE A 249 -2.12 -9.86 -13.87
N THR A 250 -2.35 -10.02 -12.57
CA THR A 250 -2.50 -8.94 -11.58
C THR A 250 -1.73 -9.33 -10.33
N ILE A 251 -1.00 -8.39 -9.74
CA ILE A 251 -0.37 -8.56 -8.43
C ILE A 251 -1.38 -8.12 -7.35
N ASP A 252 -1.74 -9.02 -6.44
CA ASP A 252 -2.53 -8.73 -5.25
C ASP A 252 -1.61 -8.62 -4.03
N ALA A 253 -1.44 -7.39 -3.53
CA ALA A 253 -0.58 -7.12 -2.38
C ALA A 253 -1.33 -7.19 -1.03
N LYS A 254 -2.56 -7.71 -0.98
CA LYS A 254 -3.40 -7.70 0.23
C LYS A 254 -2.81 -8.53 1.38
N MET A 255 -2.38 -9.75 1.09
CA MET A 255 -1.90 -10.73 2.09
C MET A 255 -0.39 -10.95 2.04
N PHE A 256 0.21 -10.74 0.87
CA PHE A 256 1.64 -10.89 0.62
C PHE A 256 2.14 -9.59 0.00
N GLY A 257 3.32 -9.12 0.39
CA GLY A 257 3.95 -7.98 -0.27
C GLY A 257 5.09 -7.40 0.55
N ASN A 258 5.68 -6.31 0.10
CA ASN A 258 6.72 -5.59 0.84
C ASN A 258 6.20 -4.22 1.30
N VAL A 259 7.13 -3.30 1.56
CA VAL A 259 6.80 -1.93 1.98
C VAL A 259 5.92 -1.17 0.98
N SER A 260 5.92 -1.55 -0.31
CA SER A 260 5.12 -0.89 -1.34
C SER A 260 3.61 -0.98 -1.09
N HIS A 261 3.17 -1.97 -0.32
CA HIS A 261 1.79 -2.09 0.16
C HIS A 261 1.30 -0.80 0.84
N PHE A 262 2.22 -0.06 1.48
CA PHE A 262 1.91 1.14 2.26
C PHE A 262 2.15 2.45 1.48
N PHE A 263 2.46 2.38 0.18
CA PHE A 263 2.65 3.59 -0.63
C PHE A 263 1.29 4.17 -1.01
N ASN A 264 1.02 5.41 -0.60
CA ASN A 264 -0.25 6.07 -0.88
C ASN A 264 -0.26 6.76 -2.25
N HIS A 265 -1.47 7.07 -2.70
CA HIS A 265 -1.67 7.88 -3.89
C HIS A 265 -1.26 9.35 -3.69
N SER A 266 -0.66 9.94 -4.72
CA SER A 266 -0.61 11.39 -4.92
C SER A 266 -0.83 11.75 -6.39
N CYS A 267 -1.55 12.84 -6.66
CA CYS A 267 -1.68 13.40 -8.01
C CYS A 267 -0.40 14.14 -8.46
N GLY A 268 0.48 14.50 -7.51
CA GLY A 268 1.83 14.99 -7.76
C GLY A 268 2.85 14.08 -7.05
N PRO A 269 3.03 12.83 -7.54
CA PRO A 269 3.81 11.83 -6.83
C PRO A 269 5.31 12.14 -6.83
N ASN A 270 6.03 11.52 -5.90
CA ASN A 270 7.51 11.56 -5.87
C ASN A 270 8.15 10.27 -6.39
N MET A 271 7.36 9.22 -6.66
CA MET A 271 7.81 7.99 -7.30
C MET A 271 6.99 7.67 -8.55
N GLY A 272 7.66 7.05 -9.51
CA GLY A 272 7.06 6.46 -10.70
C GLY A 272 7.31 4.95 -10.72
N ILE A 273 6.60 4.24 -11.59
CA ILE A 273 6.67 2.79 -11.70
C ILE A 273 7.00 2.37 -13.13
N TRP A 274 8.00 1.52 -13.29
CA TRP A 274 8.48 1.01 -14.57
C TRP A 274 8.31 -0.50 -14.66
N ALA A 275 8.02 -0.99 -15.87
CA ALA A 275 8.12 -2.40 -16.21
C ALA A 275 9.60 -2.78 -16.33
N VAL A 276 10.00 -3.87 -15.67
CA VAL A 276 11.38 -4.36 -15.64
C VAL A 276 11.42 -5.84 -15.98
N TYR A 277 12.38 -6.22 -16.82
CA TYR A 277 12.62 -7.59 -17.24
C TYR A 277 14.05 -7.99 -16.90
N ILE A 278 14.21 -9.03 -16.10
CA ILE A 278 15.53 -9.52 -15.68
C ILE A 278 15.78 -10.90 -16.29
N ASN A 279 15.10 -11.93 -15.79
CA ASN A 279 15.39 -13.33 -16.10
C ASN A 279 14.48 -13.97 -17.17
N HIS A 280 13.59 -13.19 -17.75
CA HIS A 280 12.76 -13.58 -18.89
C HIS A 280 12.31 -12.33 -19.66
N ARG A 281 11.76 -12.53 -20.87
CA ARG A 281 11.24 -11.46 -21.73
C ARG A 281 9.75 -11.62 -22.06
N ASP A 282 9.02 -12.45 -21.32
CA ASP A 282 7.57 -12.55 -21.44
C ASP A 282 6.91 -11.22 -21.05
N ALA A 283 6.47 -10.45 -22.06
CA ALA A 283 5.90 -9.11 -21.91
C ALA A 283 4.75 -9.03 -20.89
N ARG A 284 4.02 -10.15 -20.70
CA ARG A 284 2.87 -10.28 -19.80
C ARG A 284 3.27 -10.36 -18.32
N LEU A 285 4.52 -10.67 -18.02
CA LEU A 285 5.01 -11.02 -16.68
C LEU A 285 6.11 -10.07 -16.17
N HIS A 286 6.13 -8.81 -16.62
CA HIS A 286 7.11 -7.85 -16.13
C HIS A 286 7.07 -7.66 -14.62
N GLU A 287 8.22 -7.34 -14.06
CA GLU A 287 8.30 -6.84 -12.70
C GLU A 287 7.94 -5.35 -12.68
N LEU A 288 7.46 -4.87 -11.55
CA LEU A 288 7.15 -3.47 -11.33
C LEU A 288 8.15 -2.86 -10.35
N ALA A 289 8.92 -1.87 -10.80
CA ALA A 289 9.94 -1.22 -9.99
C ALA A 289 9.62 0.27 -9.76
N PHE A 290 9.72 0.71 -8.51
CA PHE A 290 9.61 2.12 -8.15
C PHE A 290 10.95 2.82 -8.22
N PHE A 291 10.96 3.96 -8.91
CA PHE A 291 12.09 4.89 -8.95
C PHE A 291 11.62 6.28 -8.52
N ALA A 292 12.50 7.02 -7.85
CA ALA A 292 12.24 8.39 -7.46
C ALA A 292 12.17 9.32 -8.69
N LEU A 293 11.10 10.10 -8.83
CA LEU A 293 10.93 11.09 -9.91
C LEU A 293 11.70 12.38 -9.65
N LYS A 294 11.99 12.64 -8.39
CA LYS A 294 12.66 13.83 -7.86
C LYS A 294 13.41 13.44 -6.59
N ASP A 295 14.25 14.35 -6.09
CA ASP A 295 14.86 14.18 -4.77
C ASP A 295 13.78 14.14 -3.69
N ILE A 296 13.90 13.18 -2.76
CA ILE A 296 12.95 12.93 -1.68
C ILE A 296 13.66 13.12 -0.34
N ALA A 297 13.14 14.04 0.47
CA ALA A 297 13.76 14.38 1.75
C ALA A 297 13.46 13.34 2.85
N PRO A 298 14.34 13.17 3.86
CA PRO A 298 14.02 12.42 5.06
C PRO A 298 12.70 12.89 5.70
N GLY A 299 11.81 11.95 6.00
CA GLY A 299 10.50 12.19 6.58
C GLY A 299 9.38 12.45 5.56
N GLU A 300 9.71 12.62 4.28
CA GLU A 300 8.72 12.79 3.21
C GLU A 300 7.99 11.47 2.92
N GLU A 301 6.66 11.55 2.75
CA GLU A 301 5.82 10.41 2.39
C GLU A 301 6.10 9.96 0.96
N LEU A 302 6.29 8.66 0.78
CA LEU A 302 6.52 8.03 -0.51
C LEU A 302 5.16 7.76 -1.17
N THR A 303 4.95 8.35 -2.35
CA THR A 303 3.68 8.30 -3.06
C THR A 303 3.85 8.07 -4.55
N PHE A 304 2.86 7.42 -5.17
CA PHE A 304 2.80 7.20 -6.62
C PHE A 304 1.39 7.48 -7.16
N ASP A 305 1.25 7.58 -8.48
CA ASP A 305 -0.06 7.70 -9.10
C ASP A 305 -0.72 6.31 -9.26
N TYR A 306 -1.86 6.08 -8.62
CA TYR A 306 -2.60 4.81 -8.68
C TYR A 306 -3.26 4.60 -10.03
N SER A 307 -3.54 5.67 -10.77
CA SER A 307 -4.22 5.62 -12.06
C SER A 307 -3.73 6.77 -12.93
N PRO A 308 -2.55 6.67 -13.55
CA PRO A 308 -2.02 7.72 -14.41
C PRO A 308 -2.85 7.94 -15.69
N ASN A 309 -3.72 6.99 -16.05
CA ASN A 309 -4.49 6.95 -17.30
C ASN A 309 -5.99 7.27 -17.15
N THR A 310 -6.44 7.96 -16.10
CA THR A 310 -7.88 8.23 -15.81
C THR A 310 -8.65 9.07 -16.85
N GLY A 311 -8.15 9.22 -18.07
CA GLY A 311 -8.94 9.68 -19.20
C GLY A 311 -9.88 8.60 -19.78
N GLU A 312 -9.56 7.31 -19.63
CA GLU A 312 -10.21 6.23 -20.41
C GLU A 312 -10.17 4.85 -19.70
N SER A 313 -10.98 4.60 -18.67
CA SER A 313 -11.26 3.23 -18.24
C SER A 313 -12.77 2.95 -18.23
N PRO A 314 -13.25 1.95 -19.00
CA PRO A 314 -14.68 1.62 -19.08
C PRO A 314 -15.21 0.89 -17.82
N TYR A 315 -14.33 0.50 -16.89
CA TYR A 315 -14.69 -0.22 -15.66
C TYR A 315 -14.93 0.71 -14.47
N HIS A 316 -15.55 1.87 -14.71
CA HIS A 316 -15.95 2.78 -13.64
C HIS A 316 -16.96 2.11 -12.71
N THR A 317 -16.44 1.56 -11.61
CA THR A 317 -17.20 1.33 -10.40
C THR A 317 -17.73 2.67 -9.92
N SER A 318 -19.01 2.72 -9.56
CA SER A 318 -19.74 3.90 -9.08
C SER A 318 -19.21 4.49 -7.77
N CYS A 319 -18.14 3.92 -7.20
CA CYS A 319 -17.53 4.32 -5.94
C CYS A 319 -16.25 5.14 -6.20
N LYS A 320 -16.41 6.43 -6.46
CA LYS A 320 -15.26 7.36 -6.54
C LYS A 320 -14.73 7.63 -5.13
N PHE A 321 -13.63 6.99 -4.75
CA PHE A 321 -12.94 7.33 -3.50
C PHE A 321 -12.32 8.73 -3.62
N THR A 322 -12.61 9.61 -2.67
CA THR A 322 -12.07 10.97 -2.65
C THR A 322 -10.56 10.97 -2.44
N CYS A 323 -9.83 11.68 -3.31
CA CYS A 323 -8.40 11.85 -3.15
C CYS A 323 -8.09 12.86 -2.03
N ARG A 324 -7.14 12.51 -1.16
CA ARG A 324 -6.66 13.33 -0.03
C ARG A 324 -5.15 13.58 -0.09
N CYS A 325 -4.59 13.64 -1.30
CA CYS A 325 -3.15 13.84 -1.46
C CYS A 325 -2.67 15.24 -1.06
N GLY A 326 -3.55 16.23 -1.08
CA GLY A 326 -3.25 17.60 -0.65
C GLY A 326 -2.47 18.44 -1.66
N THR A 327 -2.20 17.92 -2.86
CA THR A 327 -1.54 18.69 -3.92
C THR A 327 -2.48 19.76 -4.50
N PRO A 328 -1.98 20.94 -4.91
CA PRO A 328 -2.81 21.96 -5.56
C PRO A 328 -3.48 21.46 -6.85
N GLU A 329 -2.82 20.57 -7.59
CA GLU A 329 -3.29 19.97 -8.85
C GLU A 329 -4.04 18.64 -8.63
N CYS A 330 -4.64 18.45 -7.45
CA CYS A 330 -5.36 17.22 -7.12
C CYS A 330 -6.56 16.98 -8.06
N ARG A 331 -6.67 15.75 -8.59
CA ARG A 331 -7.79 15.33 -9.47
C ARG A 331 -9.12 15.09 -8.73
N GLY A 332 -9.11 15.10 -7.40
CA GLY A 332 -10.30 14.92 -6.55
C GLY A 332 -10.74 13.46 -6.33
N SER A 333 -10.35 12.51 -7.19
CA SER A 333 -10.56 11.06 -7.00
C SER A 333 -9.26 10.26 -7.04
N LEU A 334 -9.25 9.11 -6.36
CA LEU A 334 -8.11 8.16 -6.37
C LEU A 334 -7.99 7.38 -7.68
N PHE A 335 -9.14 7.11 -8.31
CA PHE A 335 -9.32 6.34 -9.54
C PHE A 335 -10.24 7.09 -10.50
#